data_AF-A0A9R1NDI2-F1
#
_entry.id   AF-A0A9R1NDI2-F1
#
_cell.length_a   1.000
_cell.length_b   1.000
_cell.length_c   1.000
_cell.angle_alpha   90.00
_cell.angle_beta   90.00
_cell.angle_gamma   90.00
#
_symmetry.space_group_name_H-M   'P 1'
#
loop_
_entity.id
_entity.type
_entity.pdbx_description
1 polymer ?
#
loop_
_entity_poly.entity_id
_entity_poly.type
_entity_poly.pdbx_seq_one_letter_code
_entity_poly.pdbx_strand_id
1 'polypeptide(L)'
;MWKKYEQLNVGSEEKQRALREFKETVLHRKHLDSSIDFIGKLVFGFEGPSVLEATKGPGQPLVDYWDCLKTMVRVFESQCGSLTQYGTKHMRAFTNICNNGVSETEMKEKSISACDSYNMGKWSSLVLGHSVWSAALQ
;
A
#
# COMPACT_ATOMS: atom_id res chain seq x y z
N MET A 1 -0.75 4.44 -19.48
CA MET A 1 0.64 3.93 -19.62
C MET A 1 0.76 2.93 -20.76
N TRP A 2 0.11 1.76 -20.71
CA TRP A 2 0.24 0.74 -21.77
C TRP A 2 -0.12 1.23 -23.19
N LYS A 3 -1.31 1.82 -23.37
CA LYS A 3 -1.71 2.41 -24.68
C LYS A 3 -0.71 3.43 -25.23
N LYS A 4 -0.14 4.27 -24.34
CA LYS A 4 0.89 5.25 -24.72
C LYS A 4 2.17 4.55 -25.19
N TYR A 5 2.61 3.51 -24.48
CA TYR A 5 3.76 2.70 -24.88
C TYR A 5 3.58 2.03 -26.25
N GLU A 6 2.39 1.48 -26.53
CA GLU A 6 2.10 0.80 -27.80
C GLU A 6 2.24 1.75 -29.00
N GLN A 7 1.81 2.99 -28.84
CA GLN A 7 1.83 4.04 -29.86
C GLN A 7 3.23 4.62 -30.15
N LEU A 8 4.24 4.33 -29.31
CA LEU A 8 5.59 4.86 -29.51
C LEU A 8 6.38 4.08 -30.58
N ASN A 9 7.34 4.75 -31.21
CA ASN A 9 8.19 4.16 -32.24
C ASN A 9 9.06 3.01 -31.68
N VAL A 10 9.11 1.90 -32.42
CA VAL A 10 9.95 0.74 -32.07
C VAL A 10 11.42 1.17 -32.02
N GLY A 11 12.15 0.72 -30.99
CA GLY A 11 13.57 1.04 -30.80
C GLY A 11 13.86 2.44 -30.24
N SER A 12 12.87 3.34 -30.15
CA SER A 12 13.08 4.67 -29.58
C SER A 12 13.41 4.62 -28.07
N GLU A 13 14.27 5.54 -27.62
CA GLU A 13 14.58 5.71 -26.20
C GLU A 13 13.32 6.01 -25.36
N GLU A 14 12.37 6.76 -25.92
CA GLU A 14 11.10 7.07 -25.27
C GLU A 14 10.28 5.80 -25.04
N LYS A 15 10.19 4.90 -26.02
CA LYS A 15 9.49 3.62 -25.86
C LYS A 15 10.14 2.76 -24.79
N GLN A 16 11.48 2.73 -24.75
CA GLN A 16 12.21 2.01 -23.70
C GLN A 16 11.97 2.61 -22.31
N ARG A 17 11.95 3.95 -22.19
CA ARG A 17 11.64 4.65 -20.93
C ARG A 17 10.22 4.35 -20.46
N ALA A 18 9.23 4.46 -21.36
CA ALA A 18 7.83 4.15 -21.06
C ALA A 18 7.65 2.69 -20.61
N LEU A 19 8.37 1.75 -21.21
CA LEU A 19 8.35 0.34 -20.80
C LEU A 19 8.95 0.15 -19.40
N ARG A 20 10.07 0.81 -19.09
CA ARG A 20 10.68 0.76 -17.75
C ARG A 20 9.73 1.32 -16.69
N GLU A 21 9.17 2.50 -16.91
CA GLU A 21 8.20 3.11 -15.99
C GLU A 21 6.97 2.22 -15.75
N PHE A 22 6.45 1.60 -16.82
CA PHE A 22 5.35 0.66 -16.71
C PHE A 22 5.73 -0.55 -15.85
N LYS A 23 6.88 -1.18 -16.11
CA LYS A 23 7.37 -2.34 -15.34
C LYS A 23 7.57 -1.99 -13.87
N GLU A 24 8.23 -0.87 -13.58
CA GLU A 24 8.44 -0.39 -12.22
C GLU A 24 7.12 -0.13 -11.48
N THR A 25 6.13 0.44 -12.17
CA THR A 25 4.80 0.67 -11.60
C THR A 25 4.09 -0.65 -11.30
N VAL A 26 4.12 -1.61 -12.22
CA VAL A 26 3.49 -2.93 -12.02
C VAL A 26 4.17 -3.69 -10.87
N LEU A 27 5.50 -3.67 -10.80
CA LEU A 27 6.25 -4.29 -9.72
C LEU A 27 5.92 -3.67 -8.36
N HIS A 28 5.84 -2.33 -8.29
CA HIS A 28 5.46 -1.65 -7.07
C HIS A 28 4.02 -1.98 -6.63
N ARG A 29 3.07 -2.03 -7.57
CA ARG A 29 1.69 -2.45 -7.26
C ARG A 29 1.63 -3.89 -6.72
N LYS A 30 2.37 -4.81 -7.35
CA LYS A 30 2.46 -6.20 -6.88
C LYS A 30 3.05 -6.27 -5.47
N HIS A 31 4.09 -5.49 -5.20
CA HIS A 31 4.68 -5.35 -3.86
C HIS A 31 3.63 -4.91 -2.83
N LEU A 32 2.92 -3.82 -3.09
CA LEU A 32 1.86 -3.32 -2.20
C LEU A 32 0.80 -4.38 -1.90
N ASP A 33 0.31 -5.07 -2.94
CA ASP A 33 -0.66 -6.15 -2.78
C ASP A 33 -0.11 -7.29 -1.90
N SER A 34 1.11 -7.76 -2.18
CA SER A 34 1.71 -8.88 -1.44
C SER A 34 2.10 -8.53 -0.01
N SER A 35 2.59 -7.32 0.24
CA SER A 35 3.01 -6.91 1.58
C SER A 35 1.82 -6.76 2.52
N ILE A 36 0.70 -6.21 2.04
CA ILE A 36 -0.51 -6.06 2.86
C ILE A 36 -1.13 -7.42 3.18
N ASP A 37 -1.22 -8.33 2.19
CA ASP A 37 -1.66 -9.71 2.43
C ASP A 37 -0.76 -10.41 3.46
N PHE A 38 0.56 -10.26 3.32
CA PHE A 38 1.50 -10.90 4.23
C PHE A 38 1.46 -10.30 5.65
N ILE A 39 1.31 -8.98 5.79
CA ILE A 39 1.05 -8.33 7.09
C ILE A 39 -0.22 -8.91 7.71
N GLY A 40 -1.31 -9.05 6.96
CA GLY A 40 -2.54 -9.67 7.44
C GLY A 40 -2.31 -11.06 8.02
N LYS A 41 -1.51 -11.89 7.33
CA LYS A 41 -1.14 -13.23 7.81
C LYS A 41 -0.25 -13.20 9.05
N LEU A 42 0.66 -12.23 9.15
CA LEU A 42 1.55 -12.07 10.31
C LEU A 42 0.80 -11.59 11.57
N VAL A 43 -0.29 -10.83 11.40
CA VAL A 43 -1.10 -10.29 12.51
C VAL A 43 -2.21 -11.27 12.91
N PHE A 44 -2.99 -11.77 11.95
CA PHE A 44 -4.22 -12.53 12.21
C PHE A 44 -4.10 -14.03 11.88
N GLY A 45 -2.91 -14.50 11.48
CA GLY A 45 -2.69 -15.89 11.11
C GLY A 45 -3.42 -16.27 9.82
N PHE A 46 -3.97 -17.49 9.78
CA PHE A 46 -4.62 -18.04 8.59
C PHE A 46 -5.85 -17.22 8.13
N GLU A 47 -6.54 -16.55 9.07
CA GLU A 47 -7.69 -15.68 8.80
C GLU A 47 -7.28 -14.27 8.33
N GLY A 48 -5.99 -13.97 8.18
CA GLY A 48 -5.51 -12.67 7.70
C GLY A 48 -6.27 -12.14 6.47
N PRO A 49 -6.32 -12.89 5.37
CA PRO A 49 -7.02 -12.43 4.17
C PRO A 49 -8.52 -12.14 4.41
N SER A 50 -9.22 -13.00 5.16
CA SER A 50 -10.66 -12.83 5.43
C SER A 50 -10.92 -11.60 6.31
N VAL A 51 -10.08 -11.37 7.32
CA VAL A 51 -10.15 -10.19 8.20
C VAL A 51 -9.86 -8.90 7.43
N LEU A 52 -8.83 -8.87 6.58
CA LEU A 52 -8.47 -7.67 5.81
C LEU A 52 -9.55 -7.27 4.79
N GLU A 53 -10.28 -8.24 4.23
CA GLU A 53 -11.31 -7.99 3.23
C GLU A 53 -12.72 -7.80 3.81
N ALA A 54 -12.92 -8.12 5.09
CA ALA A 54 -14.21 -8.07 5.76
C ALA A 54 -14.95 -6.74 5.52
N THR A 55 -16.23 -6.86 5.15
CA THR A 55 -17.11 -5.70 4.94
C THR A 55 -17.99 -5.51 6.17
N LYS A 56 -18.15 -4.26 6.60
CA LYS A 56 -19.13 -3.91 7.63
C LYS A 56 -20.55 -3.98 7.05
N GLY A 57 -21.51 -4.31 7.91
CA GLY A 57 -22.92 -4.27 7.54
C GLY A 57 -23.37 -2.87 7.14
N PRO A 58 -24.44 -2.73 6.33
CA PRO A 58 -24.97 -1.43 5.93
C PRO A 58 -25.31 -0.57 7.15
N GLY A 59 -24.89 0.70 7.13
CA GLY A 59 -25.16 1.68 8.19
C GLY A 59 -24.08 1.79 9.28
N GLN A 60 -23.04 0.98 9.26
CA GLN A 60 -21.90 1.12 10.18
C GLN A 60 -20.88 2.15 9.66
N PRO A 61 -20.23 2.94 10.54
CA PRO A 61 -19.19 3.88 10.11
C PRO A 61 -18.02 3.15 9.45
N LEU A 62 -17.58 3.69 8.30
CA LEU A 62 -16.42 3.17 7.57
C LEU A 62 -15.12 3.30 8.37
N VAL A 63 -15.03 4.26 9.29
CA VAL A 63 -13.87 4.49 10.14
C VAL A 63 -14.36 4.92 11.53
N ASP A 64 -14.17 4.06 12.53
CA ASP A 64 -14.45 4.42 13.93
C ASP A 64 -13.24 5.17 14.55
N TYR A 65 -12.04 4.98 13.98
CA TYR A 65 -10.76 5.48 14.51
C TYR A 65 -9.89 6.10 13.40
N TRP A 66 -10.16 7.36 13.04
CA TRP A 66 -9.41 8.06 11.99
C TRP A 66 -7.92 8.21 12.30
N ASP A 67 -7.57 8.43 13.56
CA ASP A 67 -6.16 8.55 13.96
C ASP A 67 -5.42 7.23 13.87
N CYS A 68 -6.08 6.10 14.20
CA CYS A 68 -5.49 4.80 13.94
C CYS A 68 -5.21 4.59 12.45
N LEU A 69 -6.19 4.88 11.59
CA LEU A 69 -6.02 4.70 10.14
C LEU A 69 -4.82 5.51 9.61
N LYS A 70 -4.69 6.77 10.03
CA LYS A 70 -3.53 7.63 9.71
C LYS A 70 -2.23 6.98 10.14
N THR A 71 -2.16 6.50 11.38
CA THR A 71 -0.96 5.88 11.94
C THR A 71 -0.57 4.62 11.18
N MET A 72 -1.52 3.70 10.93
CA MET A 72 -1.23 2.44 10.22
C MET A 72 -0.75 2.68 8.79
N VAL A 73 -1.34 3.65 8.08
CA VAL A 73 -0.90 4.05 6.74
C VAL A 73 0.50 4.63 6.78
N ARG A 74 0.80 5.54 7.72
CA ARG A 74 2.14 6.15 7.84
C ARG A 74 3.22 5.13 8.18
N VAL A 75 2.93 4.22 9.11
CA VAL A 75 3.85 3.13 9.45
C VAL A 75 4.13 2.27 8.22
N PHE A 76 3.07 1.83 7.52
CA PHE A 76 3.24 1.05 6.30
C PHE A 76 4.09 1.80 5.25
N GLU A 77 3.78 3.06 4.95
CA GLU A 77 4.52 3.83 3.94
C GLU A 77 5.98 4.10 4.33
N SER A 78 6.29 4.10 5.62
CA SER A 78 7.67 4.26 6.11
C SER A 78 8.52 3.00 5.90
N GLN A 79 7.91 1.82 5.90
CA GLN A 79 8.62 0.53 5.78
C GLN A 79 8.50 -0.09 4.37
N CYS A 80 7.38 0.14 3.69
CA CYS A 80 7.00 -0.54 2.46
C CYS A 80 6.94 0.38 1.23
N GLY A 81 7.09 1.69 1.43
CA GLY A 81 7.00 2.70 0.37
C GLY A 81 5.61 3.29 0.20
N SER A 82 5.53 4.38 -0.56
CA SER A 82 4.30 5.14 -0.81
C SER A 82 3.19 4.24 -1.36
N LEU A 83 1.96 4.43 -0.89
CA LEU A 83 0.80 3.73 -1.45
C LEU A 83 0.48 4.20 -2.87
N THR A 84 0.93 5.39 -3.26
CA THR A 84 0.50 6.09 -4.49
C THR A 84 -1.03 6.21 -4.57
N GLN A 85 -1.58 6.55 -5.73
CA GLN A 85 -3.03 6.47 -5.94
C GLN A 85 -3.54 5.01 -5.92
N TYR A 86 -2.71 4.04 -6.32
CA TYR A 86 -3.13 2.64 -6.43
C TYR A 86 -3.50 2.04 -5.07
N GLY A 87 -2.69 2.30 -4.04
CA GLY A 87 -2.83 1.70 -2.73
C GLY A 87 -4.08 2.11 -1.95
N THR A 88 -4.84 3.09 -2.46
CA THR A 88 -6.19 3.42 -1.93
C THR A 88 -7.15 2.23 -1.92
N LYS A 89 -6.93 1.25 -2.80
CA LYS A 89 -7.68 -0.01 -2.78
C LYS A 89 -7.57 -0.76 -1.45
N HIS A 90 -6.49 -0.53 -0.69
CA HIS A 90 -6.21 -1.23 0.57
C HIS A 90 -6.66 -0.47 1.82
N MET A 91 -7.36 0.66 1.68
CA MET A 91 -7.83 1.42 2.85
C MET A 91 -8.71 0.57 3.76
N ARG A 92 -9.53 -0.32 3.20
CA ARG A 92 -10.32 -1.29 3.98
C ARG A 92 -9.45 -2.19 4.86
N ALA A 93 -8.33 -2.68 4.33
CA ALA A 93 -7.42 -3.53 5.08
C ALA A 93 -6.85 -2.79 6.30
N PHE A 94 -6.40 -1.54 6.12
CA PHE A 94 -5.93 -0.71 7.23
C PHE A 94 -7.04 -0.37 8.24
N THR A 95 -8.25 -0.09 7.76
CA THR A 95 -9.42 0.08 8.62
C THR A 95 -9.68 -1.16 9.46
N ASN A 96 -9.61 -2.35 8.87
CA ASN A 96 -9.87 -3.60 9.59
C ASN A 96 -8.75 -3.93 10.59
N ILE A 97 -7.49 -3.61 10.26
CA ILE A 97 -6.37 -3.63 11.20
C ILE A 97 -6.69 -2.76 12.43
N CYS A 98 -7.17 -1.54 12.20
CA CYS A 98 -7.57 -0.63 13.28
C CYS A 98 -8.75 -1.15 14.11
N ASN A 99 -9.80 -1.66 13.46
CA ASN A 99 -10.98 -2.17 14.16
C ASN A 99 -10.67 -3.39 15.03
N ASN A 100 -9.60 -4.14 14.72
CA ASN A 100 -9.13 -5.27 15.50
C ASN A 100 -8.08 -4.88 16.57
N GLY A 101 -7.84 -3.58 16.79
CA GLY A 101 -7.00 -3.10 17.90
C GLY A 101 -5.50 -3.34 17.73
N VAL A 102 -5.02 -3.53 16.50
CA VAL A 102 -3.58 -3.71 16.23
C VAL A 102 -2.82 -2.46 16.62
N SER A 103 -1.74 -2.64 17.37
CA SER A 103 -0.91 -1.52 17.85
C SER A 103 0.01 -0.96 16.76
N GLU A 104 0.44 0.29 16.91
CA GLU A 104 1.44 0.91 16.01
C GLU A 104 2.74 0.09 15.98
N THR A 105 3.21 -0.36 17.14
CA THR A 105 4.42 -1.17 17.28
C THR A 105 4.30 -2.49 16.51
N GLU A 106 3.18 -3.19 16.69
CA GLU A 106 2.93 -4.45 15.99
C GLU A 106 2.86 -4.25 14.48
N MET A 107 2.13 -3.23 14.02
CA MET A 107 2.07 -2.88 12.59
C MET A 107 3.46 -2.59 12.02
N LYS A 108 4.32 -1.91 12.78
CA LYS A 108 5.68 -1.59 12.38
C LYS A 108 6.55 -2.84 12.24
N GLU A 109 6.54 -3.72 13.24
CA GLU A 109 7.30 -4.97 13.22
C GLU A 109 6.87 -5.89 12.07
N LYS A 110 5.56 -6.01 11.82
CA LYS A 110 5.05 -6.82 10.70
C LYS A 110 5.37 -6.18 9.36
N SER A 111 5.31 -4.86 9.26
CA SER A 111 5.69 -4.14 8.02
C SER A 111 7.17 -4.28 7.70
N ILE A 112 8.05 -4.20 8.70
CA ILE A 112 9.48 -4.49 8.53
C ILE A 112 9.65 -5.91 7.98
N SER A 113 9.03 -6.89 8.63
CA SER A 113 9.11 -8.30 8.21
C SER A 113 8.58 -8.53 6.78
N ALA A 114 7.51 -7.83 6.40
CA ALA A 114 6.88 -7.99 5.10
C ALA A 114 7.59 -7.26 3.95
N CYS A 115 8.45 -6.29 4.27
CA CYS A 115 9.05 -5.38 3.29
C CYS A 115 10.58 -5.35 3.33
N ASP A 116 11.24 -6.17 4.17
CA ASP A 116 12.69 -6.18 4.41
C ASP A 116 13.54 -6.29 3.13
N SER A 117 13.10 -7.11 2.17
CA SER A 117 13.82 -7.31 0.90
C SER A 117 13.46 -6.30 -0.20
N TYR A 118 12.53 -5.37 0.05
CA TYR A 118 12.02 -4.47 -0.97
C TYR A 118 12.83 -3.18 -1.05
N ASN A 119 13.48 -2.95 -2.20
CA ASN A 119 14.09 -1.65 -2.49
C ASN A 119 13.01 -0.65 -2.93
N MET A 120 12.63 0.25 -2.04
CA MET A 120 11.63 1.30 -2.30
C MET A 120 12.02 2.22 -3.46
N GLY A 121 13.32 2.51 -3.65
CA GLY A 121 13.81 3.43 -4.68
C GLY A 121 13.01 4.74 -4.74
N LYS A 122 12.48 5.05 -5.93
CA LYS A 122 11.66 6.26 -6.17
C LYS A 122 10.33 6.28 -5.41
N TRP A 123 9.88 5.15 -4.87
CA TRP A 123 8.64 5.03 -4.10
C TRP A 123 8.82 5.30 -2.61
N SER A 124 10.05 5.60 -2.16
CA SER A 124 10.28 6.00 -0.78
C SER A 124 9.42 7.22 -0.41
N SER A 125 8.79 7.16 0.77
CA SER A 125 8.06 8.28 1.35
C SER A 125 8.94 9.52 1.59
N LEU A 126 10.28 9.36 1.66
CA LEU A 126 11.23 10.47 1.70
C LEU A 126 11.33 11.22 0.37
N VAL A 127 11.06 10.55 -0.76
CA VAL A 127 11.17 11.11 -2.11
C VAL A 127 9.84 11.68 -2.59
N LEU A 128 8.73 10.96 -2.38
CA LEU A 128 7.41 11.37 -2.85
C LEU A 128 6.57 12.09 -1.79
N GLY A 129 7.06 12.17 -0.55
CA GLY A 129 6.23 12.47 0.60
C GLY A 129 5.33 11.29 0.98
N HIS A 130 4.68 11.39 2.14
CA HIS A 130 3.56 10.50 2.47
C HIS A 130 2.41 10.73 1.48
N SER A 131 1.64 9.68 1.17
CA SER A 131 0.54 9.83 0.20
C SER A 131 -0.46 10.91 0.64
N VAL A 132 -1.17 11.48 -0.35
CA VAL A 132 -2.16 12.57 -0.18
C VAL A 132 -3.16 12.28 0.95
N TRP A 133 -3.39 11.02 1.31
CA TRP A 133 -4.25 10.62 2.43
C TRP A 133 -3.67 10.93 3.81
N SER A 134 -2.35 10.90 3.96
CA SER A 134 -1.68 11.39 5.18
C SER A 134 -1.87 12.90 5.38
N ALA A 135 -2.19 13.66 4.32
CA ALA A 135 -2.45 15.10 4.32
C ALA A 135 -3.95 15.45 4.31
N ALA A 136 -4.80 14.66 3.64
CA ALA A 136 -6.26 14.83 3.59
C ALA A 136 -6.98 14.44 4.90
N LEU A 137 -6.20 14.12 5.93
CA LEU A 137 -6.64 13.73 7.26
C LEU A 137 -6.26 14.78 8.33
N GLN A 138 -5.90 15.99 7.90
CA GLN A 138 -5.80 17.21 8.71
C GLN A 138 -7.09 18.03 8.62
#